data_AF-A0A3E4EFZ4-F1
#
_entry.id   AF-A0A3E4EFZ4-F1
#
_cell.length_a   1.000
_cell.length_b   1.000
_cell.length_c   1.000
_cell.angle_alpha   90.00
_cell.angle_beta   90.00
_cell.angle_gamma   90.00
#
_symmetry.space_group_name_H-M   'P 1'
#
loop_
_entity.id
_entity.type
_entity.pdbx_description
1 polymer ?
#
loop_
_entity_poly.entity_id
_entity_poly.type
_entity_poly.pdbx_seq_one_letter_code
_entity_poly.pdbx_strand_id
1 'polypeptide(L)'
;MVEVKFYDTVNDELLKFAVIISQSNGKWVFCKHKERDTYEVPGGHREDGEDILETAKRELYEETGAITFDITPICIYSVTAPDNFDGMETFGKLFFSDIHTFEKELHSEIEKIAIMDELPINWTYPEIQPKLIEEARKRGFCPKKDEIKWLFFDVGSTLVDESKVYEDRMKRIADLSGLTYEQIYKYAMSFYKENKKGDLEVARQLGVKLPKWESQYERLYTDTKDCLKKLSRIYKIGVIANQSLGTSERLENLGVRKYIDLIIASAEEGVSKPDRRIFEIALERSCCKPENAVMIGDRIDNDIVPAKQLGMKTIWVKQGLGSLWNITDESEKADIEVNNLSDILNFL
;
A
#
# COMPACT_ATOMS: atom_id res chain seq x y z
N MET A 1 12.60 26.57 -19.97
CA MET A 1 12.19 25.37 -19.20
C MET A 1 12.42 25.67 -17.74
N VAL A 2 11.47 25.34 -16.86
CA VAL A 2 11.63 25.58 -15.42
C VAL A 2 12.63 24.56 -14.86
N GLU A 3 13.74 25.05 -14.32
CA GLU A 3 14.77 24.25 -13.66
C GLU A 3 14.69 24.45 -12.14
N VAL A 4 14.77 23.37 -11.37
CA VAL A 4 14.80 23.39 -9.90
C VAL A 4 16.02 22.61 -9.44
N LYS A 5 16.87 23.22 -8.60
CA LYS A 5 18.07 22.60 -8.03
C LYS A 5 18.01 22.63 -6.51
N PHE A 6 18.78 21.76 -5.87
CA PHE A 6 18.82 21.60 -4.42
C PHE A 6 20.26 21.66 -3.90
N TYR A 7 20.44 22.30 -2.76
CA TYR A 7 21.73 22.58 -2.15
C TYR A 7 21.65 22.40 -0.64
N ASP A 8 22.77 22.03 -0.03
CA ASP A 8 22.85 21.92 1.44
C ASP A 8 23.15 23.27 2.10
N THR A 9 23.95 24.13 1.45
CA THR A 9 24.32 25.46 1.95
C THR A 9 24.47 26.48 0.81
N VAL A 10 24.10 27.73 1.09
CA VAL A 10 24.38 28.93 0.29
C VAL A 10 24.57 30.12 1.25
N ASN A 11 25.03 31.25 0.74
CA ASN A 11 25.04 32.49 1.53
C ASN A 11 23.59 32.94 1.82
N ASP A 12 23.28 33.26 3.07
CA ASP A 12 21.93 33.65 3.52
C ASP A 12 21.38 34.86 2.75
N GLU A 13 22.25 35.77 2.34
CA GLU A 13 21.92 36.96 1.54
C GLU A 13 21.28 36.62 0.18
N LEU A 14 21.47 35.39 -0.31
CA LEU A 14 20.85 34.92 -1.56
C LEU A 14 19.40 34.45 -1.37
N LEU A 15 19.00 34.12 -0.13
CA LEU A 15 17.70 33.54 0.17
C LEU A 15 16.62 34.63 0.12
N LYS A 16 15.81 34.57 -0.94
CA LYS A 16 14.70 35.49 -1.19
C LYS A 16 13.35 34.93 -0.77
N PHE A 17 13.24 33.61 -0.62
CA PHE A 17 11.97 32.91 -0.40
C PHE A 17 12.06 31.92 0.75
N ALA A 18 10.97 31.79 1.50
CA ALA A 18 10.73 30.66 2.39
C ALA A 18 9.52 29.86 1.87
N VAL A 19 9.68 28.54 1.71
CA VAL A 19 8.58 27.65 1.35
C VAL A 19 8.47 26.56 2.41
N ILE A 20 7.24 26.28 2.85
CA ILE A 20 6.96 25.42 3.99
C ILE A 20 6.05 24.29 3.56
N ILE A 21 6.60 23.08 3.49
CA ILE A 21 5.79 21.87 3.39
C ILE A 21 5.18 21.62 4.76
N SER A 22 3.85 21.60 4.85
CA SER A 22 3.16 21.50 6.13
C SER A 22 2.20 20.32 6.23
N GLN A 23 2.11 19.76 7.43
CA GLN A 23 1.13 18.73 7.79
C GLN A 23 0.40 19.09 9.09
N SER A 24 -0.78 18.50 9.30
CA SER A 24 -1.46 18.49 10.58
C SER A 24 -2.15 17.14 10.78
N ASN A 25 -1.89 16.48 11.91
CA ASN A 25 -2.39 15.13 12.19
C ASN A 25 -2.10 14.13 11.06
N GLY A 26 -0.92 14.22 10.43
CA GLY A 26 -0.49 13.37 9.33
C GLY A 26 -1.14 13.64 7.97
N LYS A 27 -1.95 14.70 7.85
CA LYS A 27 -2.55 15.15 6.58
C LYS A 27 -1.82 16.38 6.06
N TRP A 28 -1.75 16.55 4.74
CA TRP A 28 -1.14 17.71 4.08
C TRP A 28 -1.97 18.97 4.30
N VAL A 29 -1.30 20.11 4.44
CA VAL A 29 -1.94 21.42 4.53
C VAL A 29 -1.53 22.25 3.31
N PHE A 30 -2.53 22.74 2.58
CA PHE A 30 -2.35 23.61 1.41
C PHE A 30 -3.18 24.88 1.55
N CYS A 31 -2.74 25.93 0.87
CA CYS A 31 -3.43 27.22 0.79
C CYS A 31 -4.10 27.36 -0.58
N LYS A 32 -5.27 28.00 -0.60
CA LYS A 32 -5.95 28.41 -1.84
C LYS A 32 -6.18 29.92 -1.80
N HIS A 33 -5.59 30.67 -2.72
CA HIS A 33 -5.83 32.11 -2.84
C HIS A 33 -7.23 32.41 -3.39
N LYS A 34 -7.79 33.56 -3.01
CA LYS A 34 -9.12 34.01 -3.48
C LYS A 34 -9.22 34.21 -4.99
N GLU A 35 -8.10 34.47 -5.66
CA GLU A 35 -8.03 34.76 -7.09
C GLU A 35 -7.68 33.54 -7.95
N ARG A 36 -7.41 32.38 -7.34
CA ARG A 36 -6.95 31.18 -8.03
C ARG A 36 -7.86 29.99 -7.70
N ASP A 37 -7.95 29.04 -8.62
CA ASP A 37 -8.60 27.74 -8.35
C ASP A 37 -7.58 26.60 -8.23
N THR A 38 -6.38 26.94 -7.77
CA THR A 38 -5.25 26.04 -7.57
C THR A 38 -4.82 26.03 -6.11
N TYR A 39 -4.09 24.99 -5.72
CA TYR A 39 -3.53 24.85 -4.38
C TYR A 39 -2.01 25.01 -4.39
N GLU A 40 -1.49 25.57 -3.30
CA GLU A 40 -0.07 25.75 -3.06
C GLU A 40 0.34 25.40 -1.63
N VAL A 41 1.62 25.04 -1.45
CA VAL A 41 2.20 24.99 -0.10
C VAL A 41 2.46 26.42 0.37
N PRO A 42 2.37 26.69 1.69
CA PRO A 42 2.58 28.02 2.19
C PRO A 42 4.01 28.52 1.94
N GLY A 43 4.15 29.81 1.66
CA GLY A 43 5.45 30.45 1.48
C GLY A 43 5.41 31.76 0.72
N GLY A 44 6.43 32.58 0.95
CA GLY A 44 6.50 33.92 0.38
C GLY A 44 7.90 34.51 0.41
N HIS A 45 7.97 35.82 0.20
CA HIS A 45 9.22 36.56 0.09
C HIS A 45 9.75 36.95 1.47
N ARG A 46 11.07 36.95 1.60
CA ARG A 46 11.75 37.54 2.75
C ARG A 46 11.54 39.06 2.77
N GLU A 47 11.09 39.59 3.89
CA GLU A 47 10.96 41.05 4.10
C GLU A 47 12.25 41.67 4.65
N ASP A 48 12.35 43.00 4.54
CA ASP A 48 13.49 43.77 4.99
C ASP A 48 13.71 43.61 6.51
N GLY A 49 14.87 43.10 6.89
CA GLY A 49 15.26 42.91 8.30
C GLY A 49 14.84 41.57 8.92
N GLU A 50 14.15 40.71 8.18
CA GLU A 50 13.81 39.36 8.63
C GLU A 50 14.98 38.38 8.43
N ASP A 51 15.10 37.37 9.29
CA ASP A 51 15.83 36.16 8.94
C ASP A 51 14.91 35.16 8.22
N ILE A 52 15.50 34.22 7.47
CA ILE A 52 14.72 33.32 6.62
C ILE A 52 13.81 32.36 7.40
N LEU A 53 14.10 32.07 8.67
CA LEU A 53 13.25 31.25 9.53
C LEU A 53 12.06 32.06 10.04
N GLU A 54 12.26 33.33 10.38
CA GLU A 54 11.16 34.23 10.75
C GLU A 54 10.22 34.49 9.57
N THR A 55 10.75 34.68 8.36
CA THR A 55 9.94 34.69 7.13
C THR A 55 9.12 33.41 7.02
N ALA A 56 9.72 32.23 7.22
CA ALA A 56 9.00 30.96 7.11
C ALA A 56 7.84 30.84 8.13
N LYS A 57 8.05 31.31 9.37
CA LYS A 57 7.02 31.30 10.42
C LYS A 57 5.90 32.29 10.12
N ARG A 58 6.24 33.50 9.66
CA ARG A 58 5.26 34.53 9.30
C ARG A 58 4.38 34.05 8.15
N GLU A 59 4.98 33.60 7.05
CA GLU A 59 4.24 33.09 5.87
C GLU A 59 3.36 31.89 6.24
N LEU A 60 3.86 30.96 7.07
CA LEU A 60 3.07 29.84 7.56
C LEU A 60 1.84 30.33 8.36
N TYR A 61 2.02 31.29 9.27
CA TYR A 61 0.92 31.87 10.03
C TYR A 61 -0.05 32.64 9.13
N GLU A 62 0.43 33.50 8.26
CA GLU A 62 -0.41 34.37 7.42
C GLU A 62 -1.28 33.56 6.45
N GLU A 63 -0.71 32.52 5.83
CA GLU A 63 -1.42 31.77 4.81
C GLU A 63 -2.25 30.61 5.35
N THR A 64 -1.85 30.02 6.49
CA THR A 64 -2.56 28.86 7.07
C THR A 64 -3.31 29.14 8.37
N GLY A 65 -3.00 30.23 9.05
CA GLY A 65 -3.46 30.50 10.41
C GLY A 65 -2.77 29.64 11.49
N ALA A 66 -1.64 29.01 11.22
CA ALA A 66 -0.96 28.13 12.18
C ALA A 66 -0.48 28.89 13.43
N ILE A 67 -0.96 28.51 14.63
CA ILE A 67 -0.59 29.18 15.90
C ILE A 67 0.54 28.43 16.60
N THR A 68 0.42 27.11 16.71
CA THR A 68 1.42 26.25 17.35
C THR A 68 1.86 25.18 16.38
N PHE A 69 3.16 25.07 16.17
CA PHE A 69 3.73 24.15 15.19
C PHE A 69 5.21 23.90 15.51
N ASP A 70 5.71 22.76 15.04
CA ASP A 70 7.15 22.52 14.91
C ASP A 70 7.58 22.89 13.50
N ILE A 71 8.76 23.50 13.33
CA ILE A 71 9.30 23.86 12.02
C ILE A 71 10.78 23.52 11.93
N THR A 72 11.17 22.80 10.88
CA THR A 72 12.53 22.30 10.67
C THR A 72 13.02 22.63 9.26
N PRO A 73 14.24 23.15 9.09
CA PRO A 73 14.81 23.37 7.75
C PRO A 73 15.12 22.04 7.06
N ILE A 74 14.82 21.95 5.77
CA ILE A 74 15.09 20.77 4.93
C ILE A 74 16.36 20.97 4.10
N CYS A 75 16.34 21.96 3.21
CA CYS A 75 17.42 22.25 2.26
C CYS A 75 17.22 23.65 1.65
N ILE A 76 18.18 24.07 0.83
CA ILE A 76 18.05 25.23 -0.05
C ILE A 76 17.65 24.72 -1.43
N TYR A 77 16.77 25.46 -2.10
CA TYR A 77 16.45 25.23 -3.49
C TYR A 77 16.69 26.49 -4.32
N SER A 78 16.93 26.32 -5.60
CA SER A 78 16.88 27.40 -6.57
C SER A 78 15.88 27.11 -7.68
N VAL A 79 15.34 28.17 -8.27
CA VAL A 79 14.44 28.10 -9.42
C VAL A 79 14.93 29.04 -10.50
N THR A 80 15.01 28.52 -11.72
CA THR A 80 15.21 29.29 -12.95
C THR A 80 13.99 29.08 -13.84
N ALA A 81 13.24 30.14 -14.11
CA ALA A 81 12.04 30.08 -14.94
C ALA A 81 12.07 31.21 -15.98
N PRO A 82 11.85 30.95 -17.29
CA PRO A 82 11.97 31.96 -18.34
C PRO A 82 11.10 33.20 -18.14
N ASP A 83 9.93 33.01 -17.53
CA ASP A 83 8.90 34.05 -17.39
C ASP A 83 8.92 34.74 -16.01
N ASN A 84 9.85 34.37 -15.12
CA ASN A 84 10.00 34.97 -13.78
C ASN A 84 11.42 35.52 -13.58
N PHE A 85 11.53 36.70 -12.95
CA PHE A 85 12.80 37.35 -12.59
C PHE A 85 13.80 37.44 -13.76
N ASP A 86 13.34 37.76 -14.98
CA ASP A 86 14.16 37.87 -16.19
C ASP A 86 14.99 36.61 -16.50
N GLY A 87 14.50 35.43 -16.08
CA GLY A 87 15.22 34.16 -16.25
C GLY A 87 16.41 33.99 -15.30
N MET A 88 16.56 34.84 -14.29
CA MET A 88 17.59 34.69 -13.27
C MET A 88 17.27 33.55 -12.30
N GLU A 89 18.31 32.87 -11.86
CA GLU A 89 18.22 31.89 -10.79
C GLU A 89 17.91 32.60 -9.46
N THR A 90 16.85 32.15 -8.78
CA THR A 90 16.43 32.68 -7.48
C THR A 90 16.47 31.59 -6.42
N PHE A 91 16.87 31.94 -5.20
CA PHE A 91 17.09 30.97 -4.12
C PHE A 91 16.05 31.12 -3.03
N GLY A 92 15.59 29.98 -2.53
CA GLY A 92 14.73 29.90 -1.37
C GLY A 92 15.16 28.80 -0.42
N LYS A 93 14.64 28.85 0.81
CA LYS A 93 14.85 27.80 1.81
C LYS A 93 13.56 27.02 2.00
N LEU A 94 13.69 25.71 1.94
CA LEU A 94 12.60 24.77 2.13
C LEU A 94 12.55 24.33 3.60
N PHE A 95 11.36 24.38 4.18
CA PHE A 95 11.08 23.95 5.54
C PHE A 95 10.01 22.85 5.54
N PHE A 96 10.03 22.04 6.59
CA PHE A 96 8.93 21.15 6.96
C PHE A 96 8.29 21.66 8.24
N SER A 97 6.97 21.64 8.33
CA SER A 97 6.25 21.98 9.55
C SER A 97 5.16 20.99 9.90
N ASP A 98 5.07 20.64 11.18
CA ASP A 98 3.94 19.90 11.76
C ASP A 98 3.09 20.86 12.60
N ILE A 99 1.86 21.13 12.16
CA ILE A 99 0.95 22.13 12.71
C ILE A 99 0.00 21.47 13.70
N HIS A 100 0.03 21.96 14.93
CA HIS A 100 -0.76 21.44 16.05
C HIS A 100 -2.09 22.18 16.22
N THR A 101 -2.12 23.50 15.97
CA THR A 101 -3.35 24.31 16.08
C THR A 101 -3.41 25.44 15.06
N PHE A 102 -4.64 25.83 14.69
CA PHE A 102 -4.95 26.90 13.76
C PHE A 102 -5.81 27.98 14.43
N GLU A 103 -5.70 29.22 13.95
CA GLU A 103 -6.63 30.30 14.20
C GLU A 103 -7.95 30.07 13.45
N LYS A 104 -9.05 30.66 13.94
CA LYS A 104 -10.37 30.53 13.31
C LYS A 104 -10.53 31.41 12.06
N GLU A 105 -9.76 32.48 11.93
CA GLU A 105 -9.83 33.44 10.83
C GLU A 105 -8.51 33.44 10.06
N LEU A 106 -8.57 33.52 8.73
CA LEU A 106 -7.41 33.55 7.84
C LEU A 106 -7.13 34.99 7.39
N HIS A 107 -5.88 35.28 7.04
CA HIS A 107 -5.50 36.59 6.50
C HIS A 107 -6.05 36.83 5.10
N SER A 108 -6.01 38.09 4.66
CA SER A 108 -6.96 38.62 3.68
C SER A 108 -6.87 38.03 2.26
N GLU A 109 -5.78 37.37 1.87
CA GLU A 109 -5.55 36.88 0.51
C GLU A 109 -5.93 35.40 0.29
N ILE A 110 -5.98 34.61 1.37
CA ILE A 110 -6.32 33.19 1.33
C ILE A 110 -7.83 32.99 1.45
N GLU A 111 -8.41 32.23 0.51
CA GLU A 111 -9.82 31.83 0.54
C GLU A 111 -10.05 30.79 1.64
N LYS A 112 -9.19 29.77 1.68
CA LYS A 112 -9.25 28.67 2.63
C LYS A 112 -7.93 27.89 2.69
N ILE A 113 -7.75 27.18 3.79
CA ILE A 113 -6.83 26.04 3.86
C ILE A 113 -7.53 24.76 3.38
N ALA A 114 -6.77 23.87 2.76
CA ALA A 114 -7.19 22.53 2.41
C ALA A 114 -6.33 21.52 3.17
N ILE A 115 -6.98 20.74 4.04
CA ILE A 115 -6.35 19.62 4.75
C ILE A 115 -6.68 18.34 3.99
N MET A 116 -5.67 17.67 3.43
CA MET A 116 -5.85 16.61 2.45
C MET A 116 -5.01 15.36 2.80
N ASP A 117 -5.57 14.18 2.58
CA ASP A 117 -4.81 12.91 2.71
C ASP A 117 -3.82 12.70 1.54
N GLU A 118 -4.07 13.37 0.42
CA GLU A 118 -3.29 13.28 -0.81
C GLU A 118 -2.80 14.65 -1.30
N LEU A 119 -1.81 14.63 -2.18
CA LEU A 119 -1.33 15.83 -2.87
C LEU A 119 -2.39 16.33 -3.87
N PRO A 120 -2.56 17.66 -4.05
CA PRO A 120 -3.48 18.21 -5.02
C PRO A 120 -3.04 17.86 -6.45
N ILE A 121 -3.99 17.87 -7.38
CA ILE A 121 -3.73 17.66 -8.81
C ILE A 121 -3.55 19.03 -9.51
N ASN A 122 -4.30 20.03 -9.07
CA ASN A 122 -4.34 21.41 -9.57
C ASN A 122 -3.38 22.33 -8.78
N TRP A 123 -2.08 22.19 -9.00
CA TRP A 123 -1.05 23.02 -8.38
C TRP A 123 -1.00 24.44 -8.93
N THR A 124 -0.73 25.43 -8.07
CA THR A 124 -0.35 26.79 -8.52
C THR A 124 1.00 26.74 -9.26
N TYR A 125 1.97 25.99 -8.73
CA TYR A 125 3.31 25.84 -9.30
C TYR A 125 3.64 24.37 -9.65
N PRO A 126 3.01 23.80 -10.69
CA PRO A 126 3.10 22.36 -11.01
C PRO A 126 4.51 21.87 -11.36
N GLU A 127 5.39 22.76 -11.86
CA GLU A 127 6.77 22.40 -12.22
C GLU A 127 7.78 22.55 -11.07
N ILE A 128 7.35 23.11 -9.93
CA ILE A 128 8.22 23.46 -8.79
C ILE A 128 7.80 22.69 -7.53
N GLN A 129 6.59 22.94 -7.00
CA GLN A 129 6.19 22.43 -5.68
C GLN A 129 6.17 20.89 -5.57
N PRO A 130 5.74 20.12 -6.60
CA PRO A 130 5.89 18.67 -6.57
C PRO A 130 7.34 18.20 -6.44
N LYS A 131 8.30 18.91 -7.04
CA LYS A 131 9.74 18.59 -6.93
C LYS A 131 10.26 18.88 -5.52
N LEU A 132 9.81 19.96 -4.89
CA LEU A 132 10.17 20.30 -3.50
C LEU A 132 9.69 19.21 -2.53
N ILE A 133 8.46 18.74 -2.69
CA ILE A 133 7.90 17.65 -1.87
C ILE A 133 8.66 16.33 -2.07
N GLU A 134 9.03 16.02 -3.31
CA GLU A 134 9.84 14.83 -3.59
C GLU A 134 11.24 14.92 -2.95
N GLU A 135 11.87 16.09 -2.94
CA GLU A 135 13.14 16.28 -2.26
C GLU A 135 13.01 16.15 -0.73
N ALA A 136 11.97 16.74 -0.13
CA ALA A 136 11.67 16.57 1.28
C ALA A 136 11.46 15.09 1.66
N ARG A 137 10.76 14.34 0.81
CA ARG A 137 10.58 12.89 0.94
C ARG A 137 11.91 12.15 0.90
N LYS A 138 12.80 12.44 -0.06
CA LYS A 138 14.14 11.82 -0.15
C LYS A 138 14.98 12.07 1.10
N ARG A 139 14.84 13.25 1.70
CA ARG A 139 15.53 13.67 2.93
C ARG A 139 14.85 13.18 4.22
N GLY A 140 13.76 12.41 4.11
CA GLY A 140 13.11 11.74 5.25
C GLY A 140 12.08 12.58 6.00
N PHE A 141 11.65 13.72 5.45
CA PHE A 141 10.64 14.60 6.06
C PHE A 141 9.21 14.21 5.70
N CYS A 142 9.02 13.38 4.67
CA CYS A 142 7.69 12.91 4.25
C CYS A 142 7.70 11.39 4.11
N PRO A 143 6.54 10.71 4.29
CA PRO A 143 6.42 9.28 4.04
C PRO A 143 6.94 8.92 2.64
N LYS A 144 7.74 7.85 2.55
CA LYS A 144 8.26 7.39 1.26
C LYS A 144 7.10 6.90 0.40
N LYS A 145 7.10 7.28 -0.88
CA LYS A 145 6.07 6.88 -1.85
C LYS A 145 5.98 5.34 -1.96
N ASP A 146 7.11 4.67 -1.77
CA ASP A 146 7.26 3.21 -1.85
C ASP A 146 7.16 2.46 -0.51
N GLU A 147 6.79 3.14 0.59
CA GLU A 147 6.70 2.47 1.88
C GLU A 147 5.49 1.54 1.91
N ILE A 148 5.73 0.24 1.99
CA ILE A 148 4.68 -0.74 2.21
C ILE A 148 4.09 -0.52 3.60
N LYS A 149 2.76 -0.39 3.67
CA LYS A 149 2.01 -0.18 4.91
C LYS A 149 1.20 -1.41 5.30
N TRP A 150 0.65 -2.11 4.30
CA TRP A 150 -0.25 -3.23 4.49
C TRP A 150 0.24 -4.49 3.78
N LEU A 151 0.18 -5.61 4.49
CA LEU A 151 0.39 -6.95 3.95
C LEU A 151 -0.92 -7.71 4.01
N PHE A 152 -1.46 -8.09 2.86
CA PHE A 152 -2.68 -8.88 2.74
C PHE A 152 -2.33 -10.33 2.42
N PHE A 153 -2.74 -11.25 3.29
CA PHE A 153 -2.51 -12.67 3.12
C PHE A 153 -3.76 -13.38 2.61
N ASP A 154 -3.60 -14.32 1.68
CA ASP A 154 -4.55 -15.43 1.55
C ASP A 154 -4.48 -16.36 2.79
N VAL A 155 -5.48 -17.23 2.96
CA VAL A 155 -5.52 -18.18 4.06
C VAL A 155 -5.09 -19.58 3.62
N GLY A 156 -5.77 -20.17 2.64
CA GLY A 156 -5.63 -21.58 2.30
C GLY A 156 -4.35 -21.82 1.53
N SER A 157 -3.54 -22.82 1.90
CA SER A 157 -2.23 -23.07 1.28
C SER A 157 -1.23 -21.91 1.39
N THR A 158 -1.57 -20.82 2.09
CA THR A 158 -0.69 -19.67 2.40
C THR A 158 -0.39 -19.62 3.90
N LEU A 159 -1.38 -19.32 4.74
CA LEU A 159 -1.24 -19.35 6.21
C LEU A 159 -1.56 -20.75 6.77
N VAL A 160 -2.46 -21.48 6.11
CA VAL A 160 -2.99 -22.76 6.54
C VAL A 160 -2.56 -23.85 5.58
N ASP A 161 -1.91 -24.89 6.11
CA ASP A 161 -1.62 -26.14 5.40
C ASP A 161 -2.90 -26.97 5.25
N GLU A 162 -3.36 -27.08 4.01
CA GLU A 162 -4.58 -27.80 3.62
C GLU A 162 -4.28 -29.17 3.01
N SER A 163 -3.02 -29.64 3.04
CA SER A 163 -2.59 -30.87 2.36
C SER A 163 -3.42 -32.09 2.77
N LYS A 164 -3.75 -32.20 4.06
CA LYS A 164 -4.61 -33.28 4.58
C LYS A 164 -6.06 -33.16 4.16
N VAL A 165 -6.56 -31.94 3.96
CA VAL A 165 -7.93 -31.71 3.49
C VAL A 165 -8.06 -32.13 2.03
N TYR A 166 -7.07 -31.79 1.19
CA TYR A 166 -7.00 -32.27 -0.18
C TYR A 166 -6.87 -33.79 -0.27
N GLU A 167 -6.03 -34.40 0.59
CA GLU A 167 -5.87 -35.85 0.66
C GLU A 167 -7.21 -36.55 1.00
N ASP A 168 -7.91 -36.10 2.05
CA ASP A 168 -9.24 -36.62 2.42
C ASP A 168 -10.25 -36.48 1.27
N ARG A 169 -10.34 -35.28 0.68
CA ARG A 169 -11.24 -35.03 -0.45
C ARG A 169 -10.96 -35.97 -1.62
N MET A 170 -9.69 -36.16 -1.98
CA MET A 170 -9.31 -37.05 -3.09
C MET A 170 -9.62 -38.51 -2.78
N LYS A 171 -9.44 -38.98 -1.53
CA LYS A 171 -9.87 -40.32 -1.11
C LYS A 171 -11.38 -40.51 -1.26
N ARG A 172 -12.17 -39.52 -0.84
CA ARG A 172 -13.62 -39.57 -0.97
C ARG A 172 -14.10 -39.50 -2.43
N ILE A 173 -13.38 -38.78 -3.30
CA ILE A 173 -13.62 -38.83 -4.75
C ILE A 173 -13.33 -40.24 -5.30
N ALA A 174 -12.26 -40.88 -4.83
CA ALA A 174 -11.91 -42.25 -5.19
C ALA A 174 -13.04 -43.23 -4.80
N ASP A 175 -13.51 -43.15 -3.55
CA ASP A 175 -14.61 -43.97 -3.04
C ASP A 175 -15.91 -43.80 -3.85
N LEU A 176 -16.22 -42.57 -4.26
CA LEU A 176 -17.42 -42.27 -5.05
C LEU A 176 -17.31 -42.68 -6.53
N SER A 177 -16.10 -42.76 -7.07
CA SER A 177 -15.86 -43.05 -8.49
C SER A 177 -15.53 -44.52 -8.75
N GLY A 178 -15.16 -45.29 -7.72
CA GLY A 178 -14.66 -46.66 -7.85
C GLY A 178 -13.22 -46.76 -8.35
N LEU A 179 -12.49 -45.63 -8.44
CA LEU A 179 -11.06 -45.59 -8.76
C LEU A 179 -10.23 -45.65 -7.47
N THR A 180 -8.93 -45.93 -7.59
CA THR A 180 -8.02 -45.83 -6.45
C THR A 180 -7.61 -44.39 -6.16
N TYR A 181 -7.20 -44.11 -4.92
CA TYR A 181 -6.66 -42.81 -4.55
C TYR A 181 -5.49 -42.38 -5.43
N GLU A 182 -4.58 -43.29 -5.78
CA GLU A 182 -3.43 -43.00 -6.63
C GLU A 182 -3.84 -42.54 -8.04
N GLN A 183 -4.91 -43.13 -8.59
CA GLN A 183 -5.47 -42.72 -9.87
C GLN A 183 -6.06 -41.30 -9.79
N ILE A 184 -6.87 -41.03 -8.76
CA ILE A 184 -7.46 -39.71 -8.52
C ILE A 184 -6.38 -38.66 -8.30
N TYR A 185 -5.39 -38.94 -7.46
CA TYR A 185 -4.27 -38.06 -7.19
C TYR A 185 -3.51 -37.73 -8.48
N LYS A 186 -3.18 -38.75 -9.29
CA LYS A 186 -2.50 -38.55 -10.57
C LYS A 186 -3.29 -37.64 -11.52
N TYR A 187 -4.59 -37.84 -11.65
CA TYR A 187 -5.45 -36.99 -12.49
C TYR A 187 -5.54 -35.56 -11.94
N ALA A 188 -5.69 -35.40 -10.63
CA ALA A 188 -5.72 -34.08 -10.02
C ALA A 188 -4.41 -33.33 -10.30
N MET A 189 -3.27 -34.00 -10.12
CA MET A 189 -1.96 -33.38 -10.34
C MET A 189 -1.74 -32.96 -11.80
N SER A 190 -2.25 -33.71 -12.80
CA SER A 190 -2.16 -33.25 -14.20
C SER A 190 -2.93 -31.95 -14.42
N PHE A 191 -4.12 -31.80 -13.83
CA PHE A 191 -4.88 -30.55 -13.92
C PHE A 191 -4.21 -29.40 -13.19
N TYR A 192 -3.61 -29.63 -12.01
CA TYR A 192 -2.86 -28.59 -11.31
C TYR A 192 -1.68 -28.06 -12.14
N LYS A 193 -0.99 -28.92 -12.87
CA LYS A 193 0.08 -28.52 -13.80
C LYS A 193 -0.43 -27.77 -15.04
N GLU A 194 -1.71 -27.92 -15.37
CA GLU A 194 -2.40 -27.14 -16.40
C GLU A 194 -3.09 -25.89 -15.82
N ASN A 195 -2.71 -25.44 -14.63
CA ASN A 195 -3.30 -24.29 -13.93
C ASN A 195 -4.82 -24.42 -13.71
N LYS A 196 -5.29 -25.65 -13.39
CA LYS A 196 -6.69 -25.94 -13.04
C LYS A 196 -6.78 -26.50 -11.62
N LYS A 197 -7.91 -26.30 -10.95
CA LYS A 197 -8.17 -26.93 -9.65
C LYS A 197 -8.46 -28.42 -9.84
N GLY A 198 -7.44 -29.24 -9.70
CA GLY A 198 -7.50 -30.65 -10.08
C GLY A 198 -8.51 -31.49 -9.31
N ASP A 199 -8.75 -31.23 -8.03
CA ASP A 199 -9.79 -31.92 -7.26
C ASP A 199 -11.20 -31.61 -7.79
N LEU A 200 -11.46 -30.35 -8.16
CA LEU A 200 -12.73 -29.94 -8.78
C LEU A 200 -12.88 -30.57 -10.17
N GLU A 201 -11.84 -30.51 -10.98
CA GLU A 201 -11.87 -30.98 -12.36
C GLU A 201 -12.01 -32.50 -12.44
N VAL A 202 -11.32 -33.25 -11.57
CA VAL A 202 -11.49 -34.71 -11.48
C VAL A 202 -12.90 -35.07 -11.05
N ALA A 203 -13.44 -34.44 -10.00
CA ALA A 203 -14.81 -34.71 -9.56
C ALA A 203 -15.83 -34.45 -10.68
N ARG A 204 -15.65 -33.33 -11.42
CA ARG A 204 -16.48 -32.96 -12.57
C ARG A 204 -16.39 -33.98 -13.70
N GLN A 205 -15.19 -34.41 -14.08
CA GLN A 205 -15.00 -35.36 -15.18
C GLN A 205 -15.55 -36.75 -14.86
N LEU A 206 -15.45 -37.18 -13.61
CA LEU A 206 -15.99 -38.46 -13.15
C LEU A 206 -17.49 -38.39 -12.85
N GLY A 207 -18.12 -37.21 -12.94
CA GLY A 207 -19.54 -37.03 -12.65
C GLY A 207 -19.91 -37.28 -11.19
N VAL A 208 -18.95 -37.18 -10.27
CA VAL A 208 -19.19 -37.40 -8.83
C VAL A 208 -19.47 -36.08 -8.12
N LYS A 209 -20.31 -36.14 -7.09
CA LYS A 209 -20.54 -34.98 -6.21
C LYS A 209 -19.25 -34.65 -5.48
N LEU A 210 -18.80 -33.40 -5.58
CA LEU A 210 -17.61 -32.93 -4.88
C LEU A 210 -17.76 -33.13 -3.36
N PRO A 211 -16.84 -33.85 -2.70
CA PRO A 211 -16.87 -34.01 -1.26
C PRO A 211 -16.76 -32.68 -0.52
N LYS A 212 -17.47 -32.58 0.61
CA LYS A 212 -17.42 -31.42 1.50
C LYS A 212 -15.97 -31.15 1.94
N TRP A 213 -15.62 -29.88 2.07
CA TRP A 213 -14.34 -29.47 2.67
C TRP A 213 -14.35 -29.74 4.18
N GLU A 214 -13.40 -30.52 4.67
CA GLU A 214 -13.27 -30.91 6.08
C GLU A 214 -12.24 -30.03 6.79
N SER A 215 -12.65 -28.83 7.21
CA SER A 215 -11.77 -27.82 7.82
C SER A 215 -11.11 -28.28 9.12
N GLN A 216 -11.58 -29.35 9.76
CA GLN A 216 -10.96 -29.94 10.95
C GLN A 216 -9.56 -30.53 10.71
N TYR A 217 -9.19 -30.77 9.45
CA TYR A 217 -7.84 -31.22 9.08
C TYR A 217 -6.87 -30.07 8.77
N GLU A 218 -7.37 -28.84 8.75
CA GLU A 218 -6.55 -27.64 8.58
C GLU A 218 -5.62 -27.44 9.77
N ARG A 219 -4.39 -27.02 9.48
CA ARG A 219 -3.40 -26.61 10.48
C ARG A 219 -2.59 -25.46 9.92
N LEU A 220 -1.98 -24.64 10.77
CA LEU A 220 -1.06 -23.62 10.27
C LEU A 220 0.21 -24.28 9.70
N TYR A 221 0.83 -23.64 8.71
CA TYR A 221 2.23 -23.96 8.41
C TYR A 221 3.10 -23.67 9.64
N THR A 222 4.20 -24.40 9.77
CA THR A 222 5.02 -24.39 10.99
C THR A 222 5.60 -23.01 11.31
N ASP A 223 5.85 -22.20 10.29
CA ASP A 223 6.43 -20.86 10.36
C ASP A 223 5.39 -19.72 10.36
N THR A 224 4.11 -20.00 10.14
CA THR A 224 3.06 -18.97 10.05
C THR A 224 3.00 -18.06 11.27
N LYS A 225 3.01 -18.64 12.48
CA LYS A 225 2.88 -17.86 13.72
C LYS A 225 4.06 -16.92 13.94
N ASP A 226 5.28 -17.37 13.63
CA ASP A 226 6.48 -16.57 13.82
C ASP A 226 6.58 -15.45 12.77
N CYS A 227 6.28 -15.79 11.51
CA CYS A 227 6.23 -14.82 10.42
C CYS A 227 5.23 -13.69 10.71
N LEU A 228 3.96 -14.03 10.99
CA LEU A 228 2.93 -13.04 11.31
C LEU A 228 3.29 -12.19 12.55
N LYS A 229 3.87 -12.80 13.58
CA LYS A 229 4.30 -12.09 14.80
C LYS A 229 5.39 -11.05 14.51
N LYS A 230 6.33 -11.35 13.59
CA LYS A 230 7.39 -10.42 13.21
C LYS A 230 6.84 -9.30 12.34
N LEU A 231 6.08 -9.65 11.31
CA LEU A 231 5.54 -8.68 10.35
C LEU A 231 4.52 -7.73 10.99
N SER A 232 3.65 -8.21 11.88
CA SER A 232 2.65 -7.36 12.58
C SER A 232 3.24 -6.28 13.49
N ARG A 233 4.55 -6.31 13.77
CA ARG A 233 5.24 -5.24 14.51
C ARG A 233 5.63 -4.06 13.63
N ILE A 234 5.66 -4.26 12.32
CA ILE A 234 6.19 -3.31 11.32
C ILE A 234 5.06 -2.87 10.39
N TYR A 235 4.20 -3.81 10.01
CA TYR A 235 3.12 -3.61 9.05
C TYR A 235 1.76 -3.86 9.67
N LYS A 236 0.74 -3.27 9.04
CA LYS A 236 -0.65 -3.70 9.22
C LYS A 236 -0.91 -4.97 8.43
N ILE A 237 -1.61 -5.92 9.05
CA ILE A 237 -1.86 -7.23 8.46
C ILE A 237 -3.34 -7.36 8.11
N GLY A 238 -3.61 -7.59 6.84
CA GLY A 238 -4.93 -7.93 6.33
C GLY A 238 -5.00 -9.39 5.87
N VAL A 239 -6.22 -9.90 5.75
CA VAL A 239 -6.53 -11.16 5.08
C VAL A 239 -7.55 -10.90 3.97
N ILE A 240 -7.32 -11.48 2.79
CA ILE A 240 -8.28 -11.52 1.67
C ILE A 240 -8.47 -12.98 1.30
N ALA A 241 -9.64 -13.56 1.61
CA ALA A 241 -9.82 -15.00 1.56
C ALA A 241 -11.13 -15.44 0.87
N ASN A 242 -11.02 -16.45 0.00
CA ASN A 242 -12.19 -17.14 -0.55
C ASN A 242 -12.66 -18.22 0.44
N GLN A 243 -13.32 -17.79 1.51
CA GLN A 243 -13.67 -18.64 2.64
C GLN A 243 -15.14 -18.50 3.03
N SER A 244 -15.65 -19.51 3.72
CA SER A 244 -17.00 -19.49 4.30
C SER A 244 -17.08 -18.54 5.50
N LEU A 245 -18.31 -18.26 5.93
CA LEU A 245 -18.57 -17.53 7.18
C LEU A 245 -17.78 -18.14 8.34
N GLY A 246 -17.28 -17.27 9.23
CA GLY A 246 -16.55 -17.68 10.43
C GLY A 246 -15.02 -17.71 10.26
N THR A 247 -14.50 -17.08 9.19
CA THR A 247 -13.04 -16.99 8.95
C THR A 247 -12.28 -16.39 10.14
N SER A 248 -12.84 -15.35 10.78
CA SER A 248 -12.23 -14.72 11.96
C SER A 248 -12.14 -15.69 13.15
N GLU A 249 -13.22 -16.40 13.47
CA GLU A 249 -13.25 -17.38 14.57
C GLU A 249 -12.28 -18.54 14.30
N ARG A 250 -12.20 -19.00 13.06
CA ARG A 250 -11.23 -20.03 12.67
C ARG A 250 -9.79 -19.57 12.91
N LEU A 251 -9.44 -18.36 12.51
CA LEU A 251 -8.11 -17.79 12.74
C LEU A 251 -7.82 -17.54 14.23
N GLU A 252 -8.86 -17.32 15.04
CA GLU A 252 -8.77 -17.23 16.50
C GLU A 252 -8.41 -18.60 17.10
N ASN A 253 -9.13 -19.65 16.70
CA ASN A 253 -8.87 -21.03 17.13
C ASN A 253 -7.47 -21.53 16.73
N LEU A 254 -6.95 -21.06 15.59
CA LEU A 254 -5.57 -21.35 15.15
C LEU A 254 -4.52 -20.49 15.90
N GLY A 255 -4.94 -19.45 16.62
CA GLY A 255 -4.11 -18.61 17.48
C GLY A 255 -3.33 -17.51 16.76
N VAL A 256 -3.79 -17.09 15.58
CA VAL A 256 -3.14 -16.07 14.74
C VAL A 256 -3.98 -14.81 14.54
N ARG A 257 -5.29 -14.84 14.86
CA ARG A 257 -6.20 -13.69 14.71
C ARG A 257 -5.71 -12.41 15.37
N LYS A 258 -4.99 -12.51 16.49
CA LYS A 258 -4.38 -11.39 17.22
C LYS A 258 -3.33 -10.58 16.45
N TYR A 259 -2.80 -11.12 15.36
CA TYR A 259 -1.84 -10.43 14.50
C TYR A 259 -2.48 -9.75 13.29
N ILE A 260 -3.80 -9.88 13.12
CA ILE A 260 -4.53 -9.50 11.91
C ILE A 260 -5.42 -8.30 12.24
N ASP A 261 -5.18 -7.18 11.57
CA ASP A 261 -5.93 -5.94 11.73
C ASP A 261 -7.25 -5.95 10.94
N LEU A 262 -7.27 -6.58 9.77
CA LEU A 262 -8.43 -6.59 8.86
C LEU A 262 -8.65 -7.97 8.23
N ILE A 263 -9.92 -8.40 8.14
CA ILE A 263 -10.29 -9.65 7.45
C ILE A 263 -11.38 -9.33 6.44
N ILE A 264 -11.10 -9.64 5.17
CA ILE A 264 -12.03 -9.58 4.04
C ILE A 264 -12.23 -11.02 3.57
N ALA A 265 -13.43 -11.55 3.77
CA ALA A 265 -13.75 -12.93 3.43
C ALA A 265 -14.96 -13.00 2.50
N SER A 266 -14.87 -13.85 1.48
CA SER A 266 -15.79 -13.82 0.35
C SER A 266 -17.25 -14.09 0.71
N ALA A 267 -17.50 -14.90 1.73
CA ALA A 267 -18.87 -15.20 2.16
C ALA A 267 -19.54 -13.99 2.82
N GLU A 268 -18.77 -13.20 3.59
CA GLU A 268 -19.23 -11.96 4.19
C GLU A 268 -19.42 -10.84 3.16
N GLU A 269 -18.53 -10.74 2.16
CA GLU A 269 -18.59 -9.67 1.15
C GLU A 269 -19.49 -9.97 -0.05
N GLY A 270 -19.83 -11.24 -0.30
CA GLY A 270 -20.60 -11.66 -1.48
C GLY A 270 -19.81 -11.60 -2.80
N VAL A 271 -18.50 -11.34 -2.74
CA VAL A 271 -17.56 -11.36 -3.88
C VAL A 271 -16.33 -12.19 -3.53
N SER A 272 -15.73 -12.86 -4.52
CA SER A 272 -14.59 -13.77 -4.30
C SER A 272 -13.49 -13.50 -5.32
N LYS A 273 -12.22 -13.71 -4.93
CA LYS A 273 -11.09 -13.79 -5.86
C LYS A 273 -11.41 -14.80 -6.98
N PRO A 274 -11.08 -14.52 -8.25
CA PRO A 274 -10.20 -13.44 -8.73
C PRO A 274 -10.91 -12.11 -9.02
N ASP A 275 -12.17 -11.93 -8.62
CA ASP A 275 -12.88 -10.68 -8.82
C ASP A 275 -12.16 -9.52 -8.11
N ARG A 276 -11.75 -8.49 -8.86
CA ARG A 276 -10.99 -7.35 -8.35
C ARG A 276 -11.71 -6.62 -7.21
N ARG A 277 -13.05 -6.68 -7.17
CA ARG A 277 -13.86 -5.99 -6.14
C ARG A 277 -13.50 -6.40 -4.72
N ILE A 278 -13.07 -7.65 -4.49
CA ILE A 278 -12.68 -8.07 -3.12
C ILE A 278 -11.38 -7.37 -2.66
N PHE A 279 -10.46 -7.10 -3.59
CA PHE A 279 -9.22 -6.37 -3.31
C PHE A 279 -9.50 -4.87 -3.14
N GLU A 280 -10.38 -4.31 -3.97
CA GLU A 280 -10.84 -2.92 -3.84
C GLU A 280 -11.49 -2.69 -2.46
N ILE A 281 -12.35 -3.59 -1.99
CA ILE A 281 -12.92 -3.56 -0.64
C ILE A 281 -11.83 -3.58 0.43
N ALA A 282 -10.79 -4.40 0.26
CA ALA A 282 -9.67 -4.47 1.20
C ALA A 282 -8.86 -3.17 1.24
N LEU A 283 -8.58 -2.58 0.09
CA LEU A 283 -7.86 -1.30 -0.05
C LEU A 283 -8.68 -0.13 0.51
N GLU A 284 -9.97 -0.08 0.24
CA GLU A 284 -10.90 0.93 0.75
C GLU A 284 -10.97 0.87 2.28
N ARG A 285 -11.24 -0.31 2.86
CA ARG A 285 -11.37 -0.46 4.33
C ARG A 285 -10.06 -0.28 5.09
N SER A 286 -8.93 -0.51 4.43
CA SER A 286 -7.61 -0.24 5.00
C SER A 286 -7.14 1.20 4.81
N CYS A 287 -7.90 2.02 4.05
CA CYS A 287 -7.48 3.34 3.57
C CYS A 287 -6.08 3.32 2.96
N CYS A 288 -5.74 2.24 2.24
CA CYS A 288 -4.42 2.01 1.70
C CYS A 288 -4.44 2.13 0.17
N LYS A 289 -3.46 2.85 -0.37
CA LYS A 289 -3.25 2.87 -1.83
C LYS A 289 -2.67 1.54 -2.29
N PRO A 290 -3.00 1.07 -3.51
CA PRO A 290 -2.48 -0.19 -4.03
C PRO A 290 -0.95 -0.28 -3.98
N GLU A 291 -0.23 0.78 -4.36
CA GLU A 291 1.24 0.78 -4.40
C GLU A 291 1.90 0.64 -3.01
N ASN A 292 1.16 0.89 -1.94
CA ASN A 292 1.59 0.74 -0.55
C ASN A 292 1.12 -0.59 0.08
N ALA A 293 0.51 -1.47 -0.70
CA ALA A 293 0.01 -2.77 -0.25
C ALA A 293 0.70 -3.93 -0.98
N VAL A 294 0.88 -5.03 -0.25
CA VAL A 294 1.41 -6.29 -0.80
C VAL A 294 0.34 -7.37 -0.67
N MET A 295 0.00 -8.06 -1.76
CA MET A 295 -0.78 -9.30 -1.74
C MET A 295 0.15 -10.52 -1.66
N ILE A 296 -0.10 -11.42 -0.73
CA ILE A 296 0.70 -12.60 -0.44
C ILE A 296 -0.22 -13.82 -0.52
N GLY A 297 0.03 -14.72 -1.46
CA GLY A 297 -0.82 -15.89 -1.69
C GLY A 297 -0.13 -16.99 -2.49
N ASP A 298 -0.76 -18.17 -2.59
CA ASP A 298 -0.23 -19.33 -3.31
C ASP A 298 -0.76 -19.45 -4.74
N ARG A 299 -1.82 -18.70 -5.10
CA ARG A 299 -2.52 -18.84 -6.38
C ARG A 299 -2.24 -17.67 -7.33
N ILE A 300 -1.64 -17.98 -8.46
CA ILE A 300 -1.37 -17.00 -9.53
C ILE A 300 -2.67 -16.35 -10.03
N ASP A 301 -3.69 -17.16 -10.35
CA ASP A 301 -4.98 -16.69 -10.89
C ASP A 301 -5.79 -15.89 -9.89
N ASN A 302 -5.80 -16.31 -8.62
CA ASN A 302 -6.66 -15.72 -7.59
C ASN A 302 -6.00 -14.59 -6.82
N ASP A 303 -4.70 -14.66 -6.54
CA ASP A 303 -4.02 -13.73 -5.64
C ASP A 303 -3.11 -12.77 -6.40
N ILE A 304 -2.25 -13.30 -7.28
CA ILE A 304 -1.16 -12.53 -7.88
C ILE A 304 -1.66 -11.63 -9.00
N VAL A 305 -2.26 -12.22 -10.04
CA VAL A 305 -2.72 -11.48 -11.23
C VAL A 305 -3.71 -10.36 -10.87
N PRO A 306 -4.81 -10.61 -10.13
CA PRO A 306 -5.79 -9.55 -9.86
C PRO A 306 -5.24 -8.44 -8.95
N ALA A 307 -4.39 -8.75 -7.97
CA ALA A 307 -3.77 -7.74 -7.13
C ALA A 307 -2.79 -6.85 -7.92
N LYS A 308 -1.96 -7.47 -8.77
CA LYS A 308 -1.00 -6.77 -9.64
C LYS A 308 -1.72 -5.83 -10.62
N GLN A 309 -2.85 -6.26 -11.17
CA GLN A 309 -3.68 -5.45 -12.05
C GLN A 309 -4.25 -4.19 -11.38
N LEU A 310 -4.33 -4.16 -10.05
CA LEU A 310 -4.74 -2.99 -9.27
C LEU A 310 -3.56 -2.12 -8.84
N GLY A 311 -2.32 -2.53 -9.13
CA GLY A 311 -1.10 -1.81 -8.74
C GLY A 311 -0.55 -2.23 -7.37
N MET A 312 -1.07 -3.30 -6.76
CA MET A 312 -0.47 -3.89 -5.56
C MET A 312 0.83 -4.59 -5.89
N LYS A 313 1.78 -4.58 -4.96
CA LYS A 313 2.93 -5.49 -5.02
C LYS A 313 2.49 -6.91 -4.67
N THR A 314 3.23 -7.90 -5.13
CA THR A 314 2.82 -9.31 -5.02
C THR A 314 3.96 -10.20 -4.59
N ILE A 315 3.67 -11.11 -3.65
CA ILE A 315 4.58 -12.18 -3.24
C ILE A 315 3.86 -13.51 -3.47
N TRP A 316 4.40 -14.31 -4.38
CA TRP A 316 3.92 -15.68 -4.59
C TRP A 316 4.64 -16.65 -3.66
N VAL A 317 3.87 -17.26 -2.77
CA VAL A 317 4.37 -18.28 -1.83
C VAL A 317 4.12 -19.65 -2.46
N LYS A 318 5.20 -20.37 -2.80
CA LYS A 318 5.15 -21.69 -3.46
C LYS A 318 4.81 -22.82 -2.49
N GLN A 319 3.63 -22.71 -1.89
CA GLN A 319 3.04 -23.70 -0.99
C GLN A 319 1.82 -24.38 -1.62
N GLY A 320 1.36 -25.46 -1.00
CA GLY A 320 0.20 -26.23 -1.43
C GLY A 320 0.28 -26.71 -2.89
N LEU A 321 -0.89 -26.93 -3.48
CA LEU A 321 -1.01 -27.37 -4.88
C LEU A 321 -0.87 -26.21 -5.88
N GLY A 322 -0.96 -24.96 -5.42
CA GLY A 322 -0.65 -23.76 -6.21
C GLY A 322 0.82 -23.72 -6.67
N SER A 323 1.74 -24.27 -5.88
CA SER A 323 3.16 -24.40 -6.25
C SER A 323 3.44 -25.17 -7.55
N LEU A 324 2.48 -25.98 -8.03
CA LEU A 324 2.58 -26.75 -9.27
C LEU A 324 2.18 -25.97 -10.52
N TRP A 325 1.67 -24.75 -10.34
CA TRP A 325 1.20 -23.91 -11.42
C TRP A 325 2.37 -23.33 -12.20
N ASN A 326 2.18 -23.18 -13.51
CA ASN A 326 3.17 -22.66 -14.43
C ASN A 326 2.84 -21.21 -14.78
N ILE A 327 3.84 -20.35 -14.75
CA ILE A 327 3.76 -18.99 -15.28
C ILE A 327 3.79 -19.10 -16.80
N THR A 328 2.74 -18.63 -17.46
CA THR A 328 2.56 -18.69 -18.91
C THR A 328 2.77 -17.34 -19.59
N ASP A 329 2.70 -16.25 -18.83
CA ASP A 329 2.87 -14.87 -19.31
C ASP A 329 3.61 -13.98 -18.29
N GLU A 330 4.26 -12.90 -18.74
CA GLU A 330 4.96 -11.97 -17.84
C GLU A 330 4.00 -11.26 -16.86
N SER A 331 2.73 -11.06 -17.24
CA SER A 331 1.71 -10.49 -16.35
C SER A 331 1.37 -11.39 -15.16
N GLU A 332 1.70 -12.68 -15.23
CA GLU A 332 1.48 -13.66 -14.16
C GLU A 332 2.66 -13.74 -13.16
N LYS A 333 3.82 -13.17 -13.50
CA LYS A 333 4.97 -13.15 -12.58
C LYS A 333 4.66 -12.26 -11.37
N ALA A 334 4.83 -12.81 -10.18
CA ALA A 334 4.85 -12.01 -8.96
C ALA A 334 6.10 -11.13 -8.91
N ASP A 335 6.07 -10.06 -8.09
CA ASP A 335 7.25 -9.22 -7.87
C ASP A 335 8.33 -9.99 -7.08
N ILE A 336 7.90 -10.88 -6.19
CA ILE A 336 8.77 -11.75 -5.40
C ILE A 336 8.18 -13.15 -5.38
N GLU A 337 9.05 -14.16 -5.45
CA GLU A 337 8.68 -15.57 -5.27
C GLU A 337 9.44 -16.13 -4.07
N VAL A 338 8.73 -16.84 -3.19
CA VAL A 338 9.30 -17.45 -1.98
C VAL A 338 8.80 -18.89 -1.83
N ASN A 339 9.55 -19.74 -1.10
CA ASN A 339 9.15 -21.14 -0.92
C ASN A 339 8.27 -21.34 0.32
N ASN A 340 8.36 -20.43 1.29
CA ASN A 340 7.64 -20.50 2.56
C ASN A 340 7.45 -19.09 3.13
N LEU A 341 6.72 -18.97 4.24
CA LEU A 341 6.43 -17.68 4.87
C LEU A 341 7.66 -17.05 5.52
N SER A 342 8.61 -17.85 6.02
CA SER A 342 9.85 -17.32 6.63
C SER A 342 10.72 -16.57 5.63
N ASP A 343 10.78 -17.05 4.38
CA ASP A 343 11.54 -16.43 3.30
C ASP A 343 11.08 -14.99 2.99
N ILE A 344 9.82 -14.65 3.29
CA ILE A 344 9.24 -13.30 3.13
C ILE A 344 10.03 -12.27 3.93
N LEU A 345 10.52 -12.64 5.12
CA LEU A 345 11.25 -11.75 6.03
C LEU A 345 12.60 -11.26 5.48
N ASN A 346 13.08 -11.86 4.38
CA ASN A 346 14.30 -11.39 3.71
C ASN A 346 14.03 -10.17 2.82
N PHE A 347 12.76 -9.83 2.58
CA PHE A 347 12.33 -8.79 1.65
C PHE A 347 11.52 -7.67 2.32
N LEU A 348 11.01 -7.92 3.54
CA LEU A 348 10.14 -7.03 4.31
C LEU A 348 10.67 -6.83 5.74
#